data_AF-R6Y0N3-F1
#
_entry.id   AF-R6Y0N3-F1
#
_cell.length_a   1.000
_cell.length_b   1.000
_cell.length_c   1.000
_cell.angle_alpha   90.00
_cell.angle_beta   90.00
_cell.angle_gamma   90.00
#
_symmetry.space_group_name_H-M   'P 1'
#
loop_
_entity.id
_entity.type
_entity.pdbx_description
1 polymer ?
#
loop_
_entity_poly.entity_id
_entity_poly.type
_entity_poly.pdbx_seq_one_letter_code
_entity_poly.pdbx_strand_id
1 'polypeptide(L)'
;MAAGLLALLIAWVLAGRDRPLRKLLAGCMVALAVFGGVFQGWLDRGKAVFALPEAGAESCVVLVQDGRAAVLSCGGYQTGAVCQILQRHNVREVTALCLPDRSPDAREAAAQVLEEYGAGALVLPEGAYLGRDLELALGDTLVGHLSGGQAFDVLPGVTARILPRWEGLRLTVHGVEVLVEWERAQAQSCGVLLTNQEESRVNSSLSVWQTDAIIGENGQGWAFSQPGEATVLAVEDGCLAVEITPAGAVTARRES
;
A
#
# COMPACT_ATOMS: atom_id res chain seq x y z
N MET A 1 -5.85 -20.64 12.16
CA MET A 1 -6.66 -21.81 12.59
C MET A 1 -7.17 -22.69 11.44
N ALA A 2 -7.46 -22.16 10.24
CA ALA A 2 -7.98 -22.96 9.11
C ALA A 2 -6.99 -23.98 8.52
N ALA A 3 -5.69 -23.64 8.45
CA ALA A 3 -4.68 -24.51 7.84
C ALA A 3 -4.44 -25.83 8.60
N GLY A 4 -4.49 -25.80 9.94
CA GLY A 4 -4.30 -27.01 10.76
C GLY A 4 -5.45 -28.01 10.64
N LEU A 5 -6.68 -27.51 10.46
CA LEU A 5 -7.86 -28.35 10.27
C LEU A 5 -7.86 -29.02 8.87
N LEU A 6 -7.40 -28.28 7.86
CA LEU A 6 -7.21 -28.78 6.49
C LEU A 6 -6.16 -29.88 6.42
N ALA A 7 -5.01 -29.72 7.09
CA ALA A 7 -3.95 -30.73 7.13
C ALA A 7 -4.42 -32.04 7.83
N LEU A 8 -5.17 -31.92 8.93
CA LEU A 8 -5.74 -33.07 9.65
C LEU A 8 -6.78 -33.82 8.81
N LEU A 9 -7.62 -33.11 8.05
CA LEU A 9 -8.61 -33.72 7.16
C LEU A 9 -7.95 -34.41 5.94
N ILE A 10 -6.90 -33.83 5.36
CA ILE A 10 -6.13 -34.45 4.26
C ILE A 10 -5.48 -35.76 4.73
N ALA A 11 -4.86 -35.76 5.91
CA ALA A 11 -4.26 -36.96 6.49
C ALA A 11 -5.31 -38.07 6.74
N TRP A 12 -6.52 -37.70 7.18
CA TRP A 12 -7.60 -38.65 7.42
C TRP A 12 -8.20 -39.23 6.13
N VAL A 13 -8.32 -38.40 5.08
CA VAL A 13 -8.73 -38.85 3.74
C VAL A 13 -7.73 -39.83 3.14
N LEU A 14 -6.43 -39.60 3.33
CA LEU A 14 -5.36 -40.50 2.88
C LEU A 14 -5.30 -41.82 3.67
N ALA A 15 -5.76 -41.83 4.92
CA ALA A 15 -5.79 -43.02 5.78
C ALA A 15 -7.05 -43.90 5.63
N GLY A 16 -8.18 -43.35 5.18
CA GLY A 16 -9.46 -44.08 5.06
C GLY A 16 -9.56 -45.01 3.84
N ARG A 17 -10.01 -46.26 4.03
CA ARG A 17 -10.04 -47.33 3.00
C ARG A 17 -11.21 -47.25 2.01
N ASP A 18 -12.20 -46.37 2.25
CA ASP A 18 -13.47 -46.35 1.52
C ASP A 18 -13.52 -45.29 0.40
N ARG A 19 -13.56 -45.77 -0.84
CA ARG A 19 -13.59 -44.96 -2.08
C ARG A 19 -14.76 -43.95 -2.20
N PRO A 20 -16.02 -44.25 -1.79
CA PRO A 20 -17.11 -43.28 -1.95
C PRO A 20 -17.01 -42.13 -0.94
N LEU A 21 -16.56 -42.41 0.28
CA LEU A 21 -16.40 -41.41 1.35
C LEU A 21 -15.29 -40.40 1.00
N ARG A 22 -14.20 -40.87 0.38
CA ARG A 22 -13.14 -40.00 -0.17
C ARG A 22 -13.63 -39.02 -1.23
N LYS A 23 -14.50 -39.46 -2.16
CA LYS A 23 -15.04 -38.57 -3.21
C LYS A 23 -15.94 -37.49 -2.63
N LEU A 24 -16.75 -37.84 -1.62
CA LEU A 24 -17.65 -36.90 -0.97
C LEU A 24 -16.87 -35.86 -0.14
N LEU A 25 -15.85 -36.30 0.60
CA LEU A 25 -14.95 -35.40 1.35
C LEU A 25 -14.10 -34.51 0.43
N ALA A 26 -13.58 -35.05 -0.67
CA ALA A 26 -12.87 -34.25 -1.68
C ALA A 26 -13.79 -33.20 -2.32
N GLY A 27 -15.05 -33.55 -2.59
CA GLY A 27 -16.08 -32.60 -3.05
C GLY A 27 -16.35 -31.50 -2.04
N CYS A 28 -16.49 -31.83 -0.75
CA CYS A 28 -16.65 -30.84 0.31
C CYS A 28 -15.43 -29.93 0.49
N MET A 29 -14.22 -30.45 0.29
CA MET A 29 -12.98 -29.66 0.33
C MET A 29 -12.90 -28.64 -0.81
N VAL A 30 -13.22 -29.06 -2.04
CA VAL A 30 -13.29 -28.14 -3.20
C VAL A 30 -14.39 -27.11 -2.97
N ALA A 31 -15.56 -27.53 -2.47
CA ALA A 31 -16.65 -26.61 -2.16
C ALA A 31 -16.24 -25.60 -1.07
N LEU A 32 -15.60 -26.03 0.02
CA LEU A 32 -15.13 -25.12 1.08
C LEU A 32 -14.01 -24.19 0.61
N ALA A 33 -13.10 -24.65 -0.26
CA ALA A 33 -12.06 -23.80 -0.83
C ALA A 33 -12.66 -22.74 -1.78
N VAL A 34 -13.62 -23.12 -2.61
CA VAL A 34 -14.32 -22.20 -3.52
C VAL A 34 -15.22 -21.24 -2.74
N PHE A 35 -16.06 -21.73 -1.83
CA PHE A 35 -16.93 -20.88 -1.01
C PHE A 35 -16.15 -20.03 -0.02
N GLY A 36 -15.07 -20.53 0.56
CA GLY A 36 -14.17 -19.76 1.43
C GLY A 36 -13.50 -18.61 0.68
N GLY A 37 -12.97 -18.87 -0.52
CA GLY A 37 -12.39 -17.83 -1.38
C GLY A 37 -13.42 -16.81 -1.86
N VAL A 38 -14.63 -17.26 -2.22
CA VAL A 38 -15.74 -16.36 -2.59
C VAL A 38 -16.21 -15.52 -1.40
N PHE A 39 -16.23 -16.09 -0.19
CA PHE A 39 -16.67 -15.38 1.02
C PHE A 39 -15.63 -14.37 1.52
N GLN A 40 -14.34 -14.71 1.51
CA GLN A 40 -13.27 -13.74 1.78
C GLN A 40 -13.23 -12.64 0.72
N GLY A 41 -13.32 -12.99 -0.57
CA GLY A 41 -13.40 -12.01 -1.64
C GLY A 41 -14.65 -11.11 -1.59
N TRP A 42 -15.73 -11.55 -0.93
CA TRP A 42 -16.90 -10.72 -0.65
C TRP A 42 -16.68 -9.80 0.56
N LEU A 43 -15.99 -10.27 1.61
CA LEU A 43 -15.64 -9.48 2.78
C LEU A 43 -14.59 -8.40 2.50
N ASP A 44 -13.68 -8.65 1.56
CA ASP A 44 -12.62 -7.72 1.17
C ASP A 44 -13.03 -6.78 0.02
N ARG A 45 -14.23 -6.98 -0.55
CA ARG A 45 -14.73 -6.18 -1.66
C ARG A 45 -14.87 -4.72 -1.26
N GLY A 46 -14.26 -3.85 -2.06
CA GLY A 46 -14.30 -2.40 -1.86
C GLY A 46 -13.53 -1.92 -0.64
N LYS A 47 -12.66 -2.72 -0.02
CA LYS A 47 -11.68 -2.20 0.94
C LYS A 47 -10.53 -1.57 0.18
N ALA A 48 -10.05 -0.45 0.69
CA ALA A 48 -8.80 0.16 0.26
C ALA A 48 -7.69 -0.20 1.25
N VAL A 49 -6.54 -0.63 0.75
CA VAL A 49 -5.39 -1.01 1.56
C VAL A 49 -4.20 -0.15 1.16
N PHE A 50 -3.70 0.64 2.10
CA PHE A 50 -2.40 1.31 1.97
C PHE A 50 -1.33 0.38 2.54
N ALA A 51 -0.46 -0.14 1.70
CA ALA A 51 0.69 -0.96 2.08
C ALA A 51 1.95 -0.09 2.10
N LEU A 52 2.66 -0.14 3.22
CA LEU A 52 3.87 0.64 3.49
C LEU A 52 4.99 -0.35 3.84
N PRO A 53 5.87 -0.68 2.90
CA PRO A 53 7.05 -1.45 3.22
C PRO A 53 8.03 -0.60 4.02
N GLU A 54 8.96 -1.28 4.66
CA GLU A 54 10.16 -0.67 5.21
C GLU A 54 10.93 0.04 4.07
N ALA A 55 11.03 1.36 4.18
CA ALA A 55 11.65 2.23 3.18
C ALA A 55 12.72 3.15 3.80
N GLY A 56 13.00 2.93 5.09
CA GLY A 56 13.91 3.74 5.85
C GLY A 56 13.54 5.21 5.91
N ALA A 57 14.47 6.09 5.55
CA ALA A 57 14.24 7.53 5.48
C ALA A 57 13.43 8.00 4.24
N GLU A 58 13.20 7.12 3.25
CA GLU A 58 12.43 7.45 2.05
C GLU A 58 10.94 7.06 2.20
N SER A 59 10.09 7.56 1.30
CA SER A 59 8.64 7.29 1.31
C SER A 59 8.29 6.21 0.31
N CYS A 60 7.62 5.15 0.76
CA CYS A 60 7.08 4.09 -0.10
C CYS A 60 5.65 3.75 0.30
N VAL A 61 4.68 4.02 -0.56
CA VAL A 61 3.26 3.83 -0.26
C VAL A 61 2.54 3.30 -1.51
N VAL A 62 1.88 2.15 -1.34
CA VAL A 62 1.07 1.53 -2.39
C VAL A 62 -0.37 1.46 -1.93
N LEU A 63 -1.29 2.05 -2.70
CA LEU A 63 -2.72 1.93 -2.49
C LEU A 63 -3.27 0.80 -3.35
N VAL A 64 -3.93 -0.17 -2.75
CA VAL A 64 -4.57 -1.30 -3.44
C VAL A 64 -6.07 -1.30 -3.18
N GLN A 65 -6.86 -1.46 -4.23
CA GLN A 65 -8.31 -1.60 -4.15
C GLN A 65 -8.83 -2.45 -5.30
N ASP A 66 -9.65 -3.46 -4.99
CA ASP A 66 -10.36 -4.31 -5.97
C ASP A 66 -9.45 -4.90 -7.08
N GLY A 67 -8.21 -5.29 -6.72
CA GLY A 67 -7.24 -5.89 -7.65
C GLY A 67 -6.54 -4.89 -8.57
N ARG A 68 -6.70 -3.59 -8.32
CA ARG A 68 -5.94 -2.50 -8.94
C ARG A 68 -5.06 -1.84 -7.89
N ALA A 69 -3.99 -1.21 -8.33
CA ALA A 69 -3.15 -0.43 -7.45
C ALA A 69 -2.80 0.94 -8.01
N ALA A 70 -2.37 1.81 -7.11
CA ALA A 70 -1.61 3.00 -7.41
C ALA A 70 -0.41 3.08 -6.48
N VAL A 71 0.75 3.34 -7.07
CA VAL A 71 2.00 3.56 -6.34
C VAL A 71 2.09 5.06 -6.09
N LEU A 72 1.93 5.49 -4.83
CA LEU A 72 1.87 6.89 -4.44
C LEU A 72 3.26 7.49 -4.21
N SER A 73 4.21 6.64 -3.82
CA SER A 73 5.64 6.89 -3.80
C SER A 73 6.38 5.54 -3.78
N CYS A 74 7.61 5.47 -4.28
CA CYS A 74 8.37 4.21 -4.37
C CYS A 74 9.86 4.37 -4.03
N GLY A 75 10.19 5.15 -3.00
CA GLY A 75 11.55 5.22 -2.49
C GLY A 75 11.91 4.05 -1.56
N GLY A 76 13.14 4.08 -1.07
CA GLY A 76 13.70 3.15 -0.11
C GLY A 76 14.68 2.17 -0.76
N TYR A 77 15.47 1.52 0.08
CA TYR A 77 16.54 0.62 -0.36
C TYR A 77 16.03 -0.74 -0.88
N GLN A 78 14.76 -1.09 -0.65
CA GLN A 78 14.13 -2.32 -1.14
C GLN A 78 13.40 -2.10 -2.46
N THR A 79 14.13 -2.03 -3.57
CA THR A 79 13.57 -1.71 -4.90
C THR A 79 12.46 -2.68 -5.36
N GLY A 80 12.53 -3.95 -4.95
CA GLY A 80 11.51 -4.96 -5.24
C GLY A 80 10.29 -4.97 -4.31
N ALA A 81 10.25 -4.13 -3.26
CA ALA A 81 9.17 -4.17 -2.26
C ALA A 81 7.80 -3.85 -2.87
N VAL A 82 7.74 -2.90 -3.82
CA VAL A 82 6.48 -2.55 -4.50
C VAL A 82 5.96 -3.74 -5.28
N CYS A 83 6.78 -4.39 -6.12
CA CYS A 83 6.36 -5.58 -6.87
C CYS A 83 5.92 -6.74 -5.97
N GLN A 84 6.58 -6.94 -4.82
CA GLN A 84 6.16 -7.95 -3.83
C GLN A 84 4.77 -7.64 -3.24
N ILE A 85 4.48 -6.37 -2.93
CA ILE A 85 3.17 -5.92 -2.48
C ILE A 85 2.12 -6.15 -3.59
N LEU A 86 2.40 -5.71 -4.82
CA LEU A 86 1.50 -5.89 -5.96
C LEU A 86 1.15 -7.38 -6.17
N GLN A 87 2.16 -8.25 -6.10
CA GLN A 87 1.99 -9.70 -6.20
C GLN A 87 1.15 -10.26 -5.05
N ARG A 88 1.48 -9.90 -3.80
CA ARG A 88 0.77 -10.36 -2.59
C ARG A 88 -0.71 -10.02 -2.63
N HIS A 89 -1.06 -8.82 -3.07
CA HIS A 89 -2.44 -8.37 -3.19
C HIS A 89 -3.12 -8.77 -4.51
N ASN A 90 -2.48 -9.62 -5.34
CA ASN A 90 -3.01 -10.08 -6.63
C ASN A 90 -3.44 -8.92 -7.54
N VAL A 91 -2.63 -7.86 -7.60
CA VAL A 91 -2.87 -6.70 -8.46
C VAL A 91 -2.71 -7.12 -9.92
N ARG A 92 -3.65 -6.66 -10.74
CA ARG A 92 -3.70 -6.95 -12.18
C ARG A 92 -3.36 -5.74 -13.04
N GLU A 93 -3.44 -4.56 -12.44
CA GLU A 93 -3.32 -3.28 -13.13
C GLU A 93 -2.80 -2.24 -12.14
N VAL A 94 -1.73 -1.55 -12.51
CA VAL A 94 -1.31 -0.32 -11.85
C VAL A 94 -1.89 0.84 -12.65
N THR A 95 -2.67 1.68 -11.99
CA THR A 95 -3.42 2.76 -12.63
C THR A 95 -2.64 4.07 -12.61
N ALA A 96 -1.93 4.34 -11.52
CA ALA A 96 -1.03 5.48 -11.39
C ALA A 96 0.26 5.08 -10.66
N LEU A 97 1.38 5.63 -11.10
CA LEU A 97 2.67 5.58 -10.42
C LEU A 97 3.18 7.00 -10.24
N CYS A 98 3.23 7.50 -9.02
CA CYS A 98 3.74 8.82 -8.67
C CYS A 98 5.17 8.69 -8.17
N LEU A 99 6.08 9.44 -8.79
CA LEU A 99 7.50 9.39 -8.50
C LEU A 99 7.96 10.77 -7.99
N PRO A 100 7.79 11.06 -6.68
CA PRO A 100 8.23 12.32 -6.09
C PRO A 100 9.75 12.37 -5.88
N ASP A 101 10.35 11.23 -5.50
CA ASP A 101 11.79 11.09 -5.32
C ASP A 101 12.47 10.69 -6.63
N ARG A 102 13.71 11.15 -6.81
CA ARG A 102 14.56 10.90 -7.98
C ARG A 102 15.85 10.17 -7.60
N SER A 103 15.91 9.60 -6.41
CA SER A 103 16.99 8.70 -6.00
C SER A 103 17.15 7.55 -7.02
N PRO A 104 18.36 7.03 -7.21
CA PRO A 104 18.58 5.86 -8.07
C PRO A 104 17.66 4.70 -7.70
N ASP A 105 17.48 4.46 -6.40
CA ASP A 105 16.65 3.36 -5.88
C ASP A 105 15.17 3.57 -6.21
N ALA A 106 14.65 4.80 -6.04
CA ALA A 106 13.27 5.12 -6.41
C ALA A 106 13.01 4.97 -7.91
N ARG A 107 13.99 5.31 -8.76
CA ARG A 107 13.90 5.14 -10.21
C ARG A 107 13.96 3.67 -10.61
N GLU A 108 14.82 2.88 -9.97
CA GLU A 108 14.92 1.44 -10.21
C GLU A 108 13.61 0.75 -9.83
N ALA A 109 13.05 1.07 -8.66
CA ALA A 109 11.75 0.55 -8.22
C ALA A 109 10.62 0.94 -9.20
N ALA A 110 10.59 2.19 -9.65
CA ALA A 110 9.62 2.66 -10.63
C ALA A 110 9.76 1.93 -11.99
N ALA A 111 10.98 1.77 -12.49
CA ALA A 111 11.26 1.05 -13.73
C ALA A 111 10.79 -0.40 -13.64
N GLN A 112 11.08 -1.09 -12.51
CA GLN A 112 10.63 -2.46 -12.30
C GLN A 112 9.10 -2.60 -12.33
N VAL A 113 8.37 -1.67 -11.69
CA VAL A 113 6.90 -1.68 -11.73
C VAL A 113 6.39 -1.47 -13.15
N LEU A 114 6.97 -0.52 -13.90
CA LEU A 114 6.59 -0.25 -15.28
C LEU A 114 6.87 -1.44 -16.22
N GLU A 115 7.99 -2.13 -16.04
CA GLU A 115 8.35 -3.31 -16.83
C GLU A 115 7.45 -4.52 -16.54
N GLU A 116 7.11 -4.77 -15.27
CA GLU A 116 6.36 -5.97 -14.86
C GLU A 116 4.84 -5.79 -14.97
N TYR A 117 4.33 -4.61 -14.62
CA TYR A 117 2.89 -4.34 -14.51
C TYR A 117 2.40 -3.24 -15.47
N GLY A 118 3.30 -2.41 -16.01
CA GLY A 118 2.94 -1.15 -16.66
C GLY A 118 2.32 -0.15 -15.68
N ALA A 119 1.91 1.02 -16.18
CA ALA A 119 1.00 1.90 -15.43
C ALA A 119 0.06 2.64 -16.39
N GLY A 120 -1.13 3.00 -15.93
CA GLY A 120 -2.01 3.90 -16.69
C GLY A 120 -1.37 5.29 -16.86
N ALA A 121 -0.78 5.81 -15.79
CA ALA A 121 -0.04 7.07 -15.79
C ALA A 121 1.19 7.03 -14.87
N LEU A 122 2.31 7.56 -15.35
CA LEU A 122 3.48 7.96 -14.58
C LEU A 122 3.39 9.46 -14.27
N VAL A 123 3.30 9.81 -13.00
CA VAL A 123 3.16 11.19 -12.51
C VAL A 123 4.48 11.68 -11.95
N LEU A 124 4.95 12.80 -12.49
CA LEU A 124 6.23 13.43 -12.16
C LEU A 124 6.05 14.90 -11.77
N PRO A 125 6.97 15.48 -10.97
CA PRO A 125 7.03 16.92 -10.76
C PRO A 125 7.19 17.67 -12.07
N GLU A 126 6.58 18.86 -12.18
CA GLU A 126 6.77 19.74 -13.32
C GLU A 126 8.26 20.01 -13.59
N GLY A 127 8.67 19.84 -14.85
CA GLY A 127 10.06 20.00 -15.26
C GLY A 127 11.00 18.86 -14.85
N ALA A 128 10.50 17.81 -14.19
CA ALA A 128 11.32 16.64 -13.88
C ALA A 128 11.75 15.90 -15.15
N TYR A 129 13.05 15.62 -15.21
CA TYR A 129 13.63 14.79 -16.25
C TYR A 129 13.30 13.32 -16.00
N LEU A 130 12.59 12.71 -16.95
CA LEU A 130 12.21 11.29 -16.92
C LEU A 130 13.46 10.40 -16.89
N GLY A 131 14.35 10.60 -17.86
CA GLY A 131 15.57 9.83 -18.03
C GLY A 131 15.36 8.45 -18.65
N ARG A 132 16.48 7.89 -19.11
CA ARG A 132 16.50 6.85 -20.14
C ARG A 132 16.01 5.48 -19.66
N ASP A 133 16.34 5.12 -18.43
CA ASP A 133 15.81 3.95 -17.71
C ASP A 133 14.28 3.90 -17.73
N LEU A 134 13.62 4.98 -17.29
CA LEU A 134 12.16 5.05 -17.27
C LEU A 134 11.58 5.12 -18.69
N GLU A 135 12.20 5.89 -19.60
CA GLU A 135 11.80 5.95 -21.02
C GLU A 135 11.73 4.57 -21.68
N LEU A 136 12.66 3.67 -21.35
CA LEU A 136 12.68 2.31 -21.88
C LEU A 136 11.60 1.42 -21.25
N ALA A 137 11.23 1.68 -20.00
CA ALA A 137 10.24 0.91 -19.24
C ALA A 137 8.77 1.34 -19.49
N LEU A 138 8.53 2.54 -20.02
CA LEU A 138 7.17 3.13 -20.12
C LEU A 138 6.15 2.24 -20.84
N GLY A 139 6.50 1.60 -21.95
CA GLY A 139 5.53 0.93 -22.82
C GLY A 139 4.41 1.90 -23.25
N ASP A 140 3.16 1.56 -22.93
CA ASP A 140 1.97 2.39 -23.22
C ASP A 140 1.62 3.39 -22.09
N THR A 141 2.45 3.49 -21.05
CA THR A 141 2.22 4.35 -19.89
C THR A 141 2.23 5.84 -20.28
N LEU A 142 1.20 6.58 -19.89
CA LEU A 142 1.12 8.02 -20.11
C LEU A 142 1.99 8.77 -19.09
N VAL A 143 2.82 9.71 -19.55
CA VAL A 143 3.62 10.55 -18.65
C VAL A 143 2.89 11.87 -18.38
N GLY A 144 2.66 12.18 -17.11
CA GLY A 144 2.05 13.41 -16.65
C GLY A 144 3.01 14.22 -15.76
N HIS A 145 3.35 15.42 -16.18
CA HIS A 145 4.11 16.37 -15.36
C HIS A 145 3.14 17.31 -14.66
N LEU A 146 3.10 17.26 -13.33
CA LEU A 146 2.17 18.05 -12.53
C LEU A 146 2.88 19.10 -11.67
N SER A 147 2.27 20.29 -11.59
CA SER A 147 2.60 21.33 -10.62
C SER A 147 1.91 21.07 -9.28
N GLY A 148 2.41 21.69 -8.21
CA GLY A 148 1.75 21.64 -6.91
C GLY A 148 0.31 22.17 -6.96
N GLY A 149 -0.60 21.49 -6.25
CA GLY A 149 -2.03 21.81 -6.21
C GLY A 149 -2.86 21.17 -7.31
N GLN A 150 -2.25 20.58 -8.35
CA GLN A 150 -2.97 19.83 -9.38
C GLN A 150 -3.46 18.48 -8.85
N ALA A 151 -4.52 17.98 -9.49
CA ALA A 151 -5.14 16.71 -9.14
C ALA A 151 -5.05 15.72 -10.29
N PHE A 152 -5.02 14.44 -9.96
CA PHE A 152 -4.99 13.33 -10.92
C PHE A 152 -5.72 12.12 -10.35
N ASP A 153 -6.23 11.28 -11.24
CA ASP A 153 -6.91 10.05 -10.85
C ASP A 153 -5.88 8.99 -10.45
N VAL A 154 -6.02 8.51 -9.22
CA VAL A 154 -5.13 7.51 -8.62
C VAL A 154 -5.69 6.13 -8.87
N LEU A 155 -6.99 5.94 -8.62
CA LEU A 155 -7.76 4.72 -8.86
C LEU A 155 -9.17 5.11 -9.32
N PRO A 156 -9.98 4.19 -9.87
CA PRO A 156 -11.38 4.49 -10.20
C PRO A 156 -12.15 5.04 -8.99
N GLY A 157 -12.58 6.30 -9.09
CA GLY A 157 -13.31 6.99 -8.02
C GLY A 157 -12.44 7.55 -6.89
N VAL A 158 -11.11 7.49 -7.02
CA VAL A 158 -10.15 8.07 -6.07
C VAL A 158 -9.22 9.03 -6.81
N THR A 159 -9.36 10.31 -6.50
CA THR A 159 -8.51 11.37 -7.04
C THR A 159 -7.58 11.88 -5.94
N ALA A 160 -6.28 12.00 -6.25
CA ALA A 160 -5.33 12.68 -5.37
C ALA A 160 -5.04 14.10 -5.85
N ARG A 161 -4.70 14.97 -4.90
CA ARG A 161 -4.18 16.31 -5.14
C ARG A 161 -2.76 16.40 -4.62
N ILE A 162 -1.83 16.83 -5.47
CA ILE A 162 -0.46 17.13 -5.08
C ILE A 162 -0.47 18.35 -4.14
N LEU A 163 0.25 18.30 -3.03
CA LEU A 163 0.37 19.43 -2.12
C LEU A 163 1.10 20.61 -2.80
N PRO A 164 0.87 21.87 -2.39
CA PRO A 164 1.32 23.06 -3.14
C PRO A 164 2.82 23.12 -3.45
N ARG A 165 3.65 22.49 -2.62
CA ARG A 165 5.11 22.47 -2.77
C ARG A 165 5.67 21.13 -3.22
N TRP A 166 4.82 20.21 -3.69
CA TRP A 166 5.22 18.82 -3.97
C TRP A 166 5.74 18.08 -2.74
N GLU A 167 5.28 18.49 -1.55
CA GLU A 167 5.66 17.93 -0.25
C GLU A 167 4.92 16.62 0.11
N GLY A 168 3.91 16.28 -0.69
CA GLY A 168 3.05 15.12 -0.47
C GLY A 168 1.88 15.10 -1.44
N LEU A 169 0.96 14.17 -1.21
CA LEU A 169 -0.36 14.18 -1.83
C LEU A 169 -1.46 13.95 -0.80
N ARG A 170 -2.65 14.43 -1.15
CA ARG A 170 -3.87 14.27 -0.36
C ARG A 170 -4.93 13.59 -1.20
N LEU A 171 -5.61 12.62 -0.61
CA LEU A 171 -6.72 11.91 -1.24
C LEU A 171 -7.80 11.60 -0.20
N THR A 172 -9.00 11.28 -0.68
CA THR A 172 -10.10 10.82 0.16
C THR A 172 -10.52 9.43 -0.30
N VAL A 173 -10.54 8.49 0.63
CA VAL A 173 -10.91 7.09 0.36
C VAL A 173 -11.99 6.68 1.36
N HIS A 174 -13.15 6.27 0.85
CA HIS A 174 -14.33 5.93 1.67
C HIS A 174 -14.67 6.97 2.75
N GLY A 175 -14.53 8.26 2.43
CA GLY A 175 -14.81 9.37 3.33
C GLY A 175 -13.70 9.71 4.33
N VAL A 176 -12.59 8.96 4.34
CA VAL A 176 -11.41 9.22 5.18
C VAL A 176 -10.39 10.02 4.38
N GLU A 177 -9.98 11.16 4.92
CA GLU A 177 -8.87 11.94 4.36
C GLU A 177 -7.53 11.28 4.70
N VAL A 178 -6.78 10.94 3.65
CA VAL A 178 -5.43 10.37 3.75
C VAL A 178 -4.44 11.35 3.18
N LEU A 179 -3.34 11.56 3.90
CA LEU A 179 -2.21 12.36 3.47
C LEU A 179 -0.96 11.49 3.42
N VAL A 180 -0.31 11.47 2.26
CA VAL A 180 1.03 10.90 2.08
C VAL A 180 2.03 12.05 2.08
N GLU A 181 2.96 12.03 3.02
CA GLU A 181 3.97 13.07 3.23
C GLU A 181 5.36 12.48 2.96
N TRP A 182 6.06 13.04 1.96
CA TRP A 182 7.42 12.63 1.61
C TRP A 182 8.43 13.77 1.76
N GLU A 183 7.97 15.02 1.87
CA GLU A 183 8.73 16.14 2.44
C GLU A 183 7.89 16.84 3.51
N ARG A 184 8.53 17.65 4.35
CA ARG A 184 7.85 18.35 5.45
C ARG A 184 6.74 19.29 4.96
N ALA A 185 5.50 18.88 5.17
CA ALA A 185 4.34 19.60 4.71
C ALA A 185 3.98 20.81 5.61
N GLN A 186 3.20 21.74 5.06
CA GLN A 186 2.57 22.79 5.85
C GLN A 186 1.61 22.21 6.90
N ALA A 187 1.41 22.96 8.00
CA ALA A 187 0.53 22.56 9.09
C ALA A 187 -0.90 22.39 8.59
N GLN A 188 -1.46 21.20 8.81
CA GLN A 188 -2.78 20.80 8.34
C GLN A 188 -3.29 19.60 9.15
N SER A 189 -4.49 19.12 8.83
CA SER A 189 -5.05 17.92 9.47
C SER A 189 -5.62 16.95 8.44
N CYS A 190 -5.64 15.66 8.81
CA CYS A 190 -6.24 14.57 8.05
C CYS A 190 -6.71 13.45 9.01
N GLY A 191 -7.39 12.43 8.50
CA GLY A 191 -7.73 11.24 9.28
C GLY A 191 -6.53 10.30 9.43
N VAL A 192 -5.85 10.02 8.32
CA VAL A 192 -4.68 9.14 8.26
C VAL A 192 -3.49 9.89 7.66
N LEU A 193 -2.36 9.87 8.34
CA LEU A 193 -1.07 10.38 7.88
C LEU A 193 -0.13 9.20 7.61
N LEU A 194 0.46 9.18 6.42
CA LEU A 194 1.53 8.26 6.02
C LEU A 194 2.77 9.11 5.76
N THR A 195 3.82 8.99 6.59
CA THR A 195 4.94 9.95 6.57
C THR A 195 6.29 9.30 6.83
N ASN A 196 7.35 9.85 6.25
CA ASN A 196 8.75 9.59 6.63
C ASN A 196 9.36 10.74 7.45
N GLN A 197 8.58 11.77 7.81
CA GLN A 197 9.08 13.00 8.43
C GLN A 197 9.01 12.92 9.97
N GLU A 198 10.15 12.87 10.67
CA GLU A 198 10.23 12.87 12.14
C GLU A 198 9.57 14.10 12.80
N GLU A 199 9.60 15.24 12.13
CA GLU A 199 9.05 16.49 12.66
C GLU A 199 7.88 17.02 11.80
N SER A 200 6.98 16.11 11.40
CA SER A 200 5.77 16.47 10.65
C SER A 200 4.95 17.53 11.38
N ARG A 201 4.31 18.41 10.61
CA ARG A 201 3.38 19.43 11.11
C ARG A 201 1.92 19.04 10.87
N VAL A 202 1.69 17.82 10.39
CA VAL A 202 0.35 17.31 10.07
C VAL A 202 -0.24 16.64 11.31
N ASN A 203 -1.41 17.10 11.74
CA ASN A 203 -2.17 16.45 12.80
C ASN A 203 -3.07 15.36 12.20
N SER A 204 -3.13 14.19 12.82
CA SER A 204 -3.96 13.08 12.35
C SER A 204 -4.51 12.28 13.52
N SER A 205 -5.57 11.49 13.26
CA SER A 205 -6.05 10.50 14.22
C SER A 205 -5.16 9.25 14.22
N LEU A 206 -4.64 8.87 13.05
CA LEU A 206 -3.68 7.79 12.87
C LEU A 206 -2.49 8.28 12.03
N SER A 207 -1.28 8.09 12.53
CA SER A 207 -0.03 8.27 11.80
C SER A 207 0.69 6.95 11.63
N VAL A 208 1.13 6.68 10.40
CA VAL A 208 2.12 5.64 10.10
C VAL A 208 3.43 6.30 9.74
N TRP A 209 4.48 5.98 10.48
CA TRP A 209 5.82 6.52 10.28
C TRP A 209 6.74 5.48 9.65
N GLN A 210 7.28 5.81 8.47
CA GLN A 210 8.35 5.07 7.81
C GLN A 210 9.69 5.59 8.35
N THR A 211 10.49 4.71 8.96
CA THR A 211 11.73 5.11 9.64
C THR A 211 12.77 4.00 9.61
N ASP A 212 14.05 4.39 9.64
CA ASP A 212 15.19 3.52 9.95
C ASP A 212 15.58 3.58 11.44
N ALA A 213 14.88 4.40 12.25
CA ALA A 213 15.28 4.62 13.63
C ALA A 213 14.97 3.40 14.50
N ILE A 214 16.00 2.88 15.19
CA ILE A 214 15.84 1.89 16.25
C ILE A 214 14.96 2.52 17.34
N ILE A 215 13.73 2.02 17.48
CA ILE A 215 12.83 2.45 18.54
C ILE A 215 13.40 1.95 19.87
N GLY A 216 13.89 2.86 20.70
CA GLY A 216 14.25 2.52 22.08
C GLY A 216 13.04 1.95 22.81
N GLU A 217 13.25 0.89 23.61
CA GLU A 217 12.25 0.00 24.25
C GLU A 217 11.09 0.68 25.01
N ASN A 218 11.09 2.01 25.15
CA ASN A 218 10.08 2.74 25.90
C ASN A 218 9.18 3.67 25.07
N GLY A 219 9.31 3.78 23.74
CA GLY A 219 8.38 4.56 22.90
C GLY A 219 8.18 6.04 23.30
N GLN A 220 9.06 6.59 24.15
CA GLN A 220 8.87 7.88 24.85
C GLN A 220 9.60 9.06 24.19
N GLY A 221 10.12 8.91 22.97
CA GLY A 221 10.93 9.94 22.32
C GLY A 221 10.20 10.88 21.36
N TRP A 222 8.90 10.69 21.12
CA TRP A 222 8.30 11.25 19.91
C TRP A 222 7.51 12.52 20.20
N ALA A 223 7.90 13.61 19.54
CA ALA A 223 7.17 14.88 19.51
C ALA A 223 5.97 14.85 18.54
N PHE A 224 5.30 13.70 18.43
CA PHE A 224 4.01 13.60 17.77
C PHE A 224 2.96 13.52 18.85
N SER A 225 1.98 14.41 18.77
CA SER A 225 0.86 14.60 19.69
C SER A 225 1.16 15.53 20.87
N GLN A 226 0.42 16.65 20.91
CA GLN A 226 -0.09 17.12 22.18
C GLN A 226 -0.93 15.99 22.82
N PRO A 227 -0.97 15.87 24.16
CA PRO A 227 -1.59 14.72 24.82
C PRO A 227 -3.07 14.60 24.46
N GLY A 228 -3.52 13.47 23.91
CA GLY A 228 -4.96 13.23 23.72
C GLY A 228 -5.38 12.06 22.83
N GLU A 229 -5.07 12.08 21.52
CA GLU A 229 -5.91 11.33 20.55
C GLU A 229 -5.20 10.73 19.32
N ALA A 230 -3.91 10.99 19.07
CA ALA A 230 -3.24 10.49 17.87
C ALA A 230 -2.50 9.17 18.13
N THR A 231 -2.81 8.13 17.34
CA THR A 231 -2.10 6.84 17.36
C THR A 231 -0.95 6.90 16.35
N VAL A 232 0.27 6.55 16.77
CA VAL A 232 1.43 6.48 15.88
C VAL A 232 1.92 5.03 15.76
N LEU A 233 2.10 4.55 14.54
CA LEU A 233 2.58 3.21 14.21
C LEU A 233 3.85 3.31 13.38
N ALA A 234 4.91 2.63 13.80
CA ALA A 234 6.17 2.58 13.05
C ALA A 234 6.27 1.36 12.12
N VAL A 235 6.82 1.59 10.93
CA VAL A 235 7.25 0.54 10.00
C VAL A 235 8.70 0.20 10.32
N GLU A 236 8.92 -0.77 11.21
CA GLU A 236 10.26 -1.17 11.68
C GLU A 236 10.81 -2.35 10.89
N ASP A 237 9.97 -3.35 10.62
CA ASP A 237 10.33 -4.57 9.88
C ASP A 237 9.17 -4.97 8.96
N GLY A 238 9.47 -5.25 7.70
CA GLY A 238 8.52 -5.82 6.74
C GLY A 238 7.56 -4.80 6.16
N CYS A 239 6.24 -5.04 6.26
CA CYS A 239 5.22 -4.18 5.67
C CYS A 239 4.08 -3.91 6.67
N LEU A 240 3.61 -2.67 6.72
CA LEU A 240 2.38 -2.29 7.44
C LEU A 240 1.26 -2.01 6.44
N ALA A 241 0.10 -2.64 6.66
CA ALA A 241 -1.10 -2.40 5.89
C ALA A 241 -2.11 -1.59 6.72
N VAL A 242 -2.55 -0.44 6.19
CA VAL A 242 -3.68 0.33 6.70
C VAL A 242 -4.89 0.09 5.80
N GLU A 243 -5.90 -0.58 6.34
CA GLU A 243 -7.15 -0.86 5.64
C GLU A 243 -8.20 0.20 5.99
N ILE A 244 -8.88 0.71 4.96
CA ILE A 244 -10.06 1.57 5.06
C ILE A 244 -11.23 0.83 4.44
N THR A 245 -12.24 0.54 5.28
CA THR A 245 -13.46 -0.13 4.83
C THR A 245 -14.41 0.84 4.10
N PRO A 246 -15.37 0.35 3.31
CA PRO A 246 -16.41 1.19 2.71
C PRO A 246 -17.21 2.06 3.69
N ALA A 247 -17.26 1.66 4.97
CA ALA A 247 -17.91 2.40 6.04
C ALA A 247 -17.03 3.50 6.66
N GLY A 248 -15.79 3.67 6.17
CA GLY A 248 -14.82 4.63 6.69
C GLY A 248 -14.08 4.18 7.95
N ALA A 249 -14.27 2.93 8.39
CA ALA A 249 -13.49 2.39 9.51
C ALA A 249 -12.05 2.11 9.07
N VAL A 250 -11.09 2.54 9.90
CA VAL A 250 -9.65 2.41 9.66
C VAL A 250 -9.06 1.38 10.61
N THR A 251 -8.28 0.44 10.08
CA THR A 251 -7.53 -0.56 10.87
C THR A 251 -6.13 -0.73 10.31
N ALA A 252 -5.13 -0.91 11.16
CA ALA A 252 -3.76 -1.19 10.75
C ALA A 252 -3.33 -2.59 11.20
N ARG A 253 -2.56 -3.28 10.35
CA ARG A 253 -1.96 -4.59 10.66
C ARG A 253 -0.56 -4.71 10.06
N ARG A 254 0.32 -5.46 10.73
CA ARG A 254 1.60 -5.88 10.12
C ARG A 254 1.35 -7.05 9.18
N GLU A 255 2.04 -7.05 8.05
CA GLU A 255 2.05 -8.14 7.08
C GLU A 255 3.41 -8.84 7.09
N SER A 256 3.38 -10.17 7.25
CA SER A 256 4.53 -11.06 7.17
C SER A 256 4.75 -11.57 5.76
#